data_AF-A0A9E6CMS4-F1
#
_entry.id   AF-A0A9E6CMS4-F1
#
_cell.length_a   1.000
_cell.length_b   1.000
_cell.length_c   1.000
_cell.angle_alpha   90.00
_cell.angle_beta   90.00
_cell.angle_gamma   90.00
#
_symmetry.space_group_name_H-M   'P 1'
#
loop_
_entity.id
_entity.type
_entity.pdbx_description
1 polymer ?
#
loop_
_entity_poly.entity_id
_entity_poly.type
_entity_poly.pdbx_seq_one_letter_code
_entity_poly.pdbx_strand_id
1 'polypeptide(L)' 'LKMLFGKVKKPQFFIDLIRRAGFEMTLEALNLLKDEFRLAALASRTIRERITVLDLAAHTGVLEDATATALELLT' A
#
# COMPACT_ATOMS: atom_id res chain seq x y z
N LEU A 1 5.71 17.24 -3.84
CA LEU A 1 5.20 15.86 -3.94
C LEU A 1 4.71 15.30 -2.60
N LYS A 2 5.51 15.27 -1.53
CA LYS A 2 5.06 14.83 -0.19
C LYS A 2 3.75 15.48 0.30
N MET A 3 3.60 16.79 0.11
CA MET A 3 2.34 17.50 0.44
C MET A 3 1.13 17.04 -0.38
N LEU A 4 1.31 16.56 -1.62
CA LEU A 4 0.21 16.08 -2.46
C LEU A 4 -0.28 14.71 -1.96
N PHE A 5 0.63 13.83 -1.55
CA PHE A 5 0.29 12.56 -0.89
C PHE A 5 -0.46 12.76 0.43
N GLY A 6 -0.15 13.84 1.17
CA GLY A 6 -0.87 14.18 2.40
C GLY A 6 -2.33 14.64 2.20
N LYS A 7 -2.78 14.92 0.97
CA LYS A 7 -4.17 15.32 0.69
C LYS A 7 -5.12 14.13 0.55
N VAL A 8 -4.59 12.92 0.40
CA VAL A 8 -5.39 11.71 0.22
C VAL A 8 -5.92 11.25 1.59
N LYS A 9 -7.07 10.58 1.61
CA LYS A 9 -7.59 9.96 2.85
C LYS A 9 -6.54 9.00 3.42
N LYS A 10 -6.48 8.92 4.76
CA LYS A 10 -5.60 7.96 5.44
C LYS A 10 -5.93 6.53 5.03
N PRO A 11 -4.95 5.62 4.94
CA PRO A 11 -5.18 4.21 4.59
C PRO A 11 -6.32 3.53 5.38
N GLN A 12 -6.45 3.85 6.68
CA GLN A 12 -7.52 3.35 7.54
C GLN A 12 -8.93 3.55 6.96
N PHE A 13 -9.18 4.70 6.34
CA PHE A 13 -10.48 5.01 5.75
C PHE A 13 -10.88 3.98 4.68
N PHE A 14 -9.92 3.53 3.85
CA PHE A 14 -10.18 2.57 2.80
C PHE A 14 -10.37 1.15 3.35
N ILE A 15 -9.59 0.78 4.36
CA ILE A 15 -9.74 -0.51 5.06
C ILE A 15 -11.13 -0.61 5.69
N ASP A 16 -11.56 0.44 6.40
CA ASP A 16 -12.89 0.48 7.03
C ASP A 16 -14.01 0.43 5.99
N LEU A 17 -13.82 1.09 4.84
CA LEU A 17 -14.78 1.05 3.74
C LEU A 17 -14.93 -0.36 3.18
N ILE A 18 -13.83 -1.07 2.96
CA ILE A 18 -13.85 -2.45 2.43
C ILE A 18 -14.44 -3.42 3.47
N ARG A 19 -14.10 -3.25 4.75
CA ARG A 19 -14.69 -4.04 5.85
C ARG A 19 -16.20 -3.87 5.94
N ARG A 20 -16.73 -2.67 5.69
CA ARG A 20 -18.19 -2.43 5.62
C ARG A 20 -18.88 -3.17 4.48
N ALA A 21 -18.15 -3.49 3.41
CA ALA A 21 -18.67 -4.33 2.33
C ALA A 21 -18.64 -5.83 2.66
N GLY A 22 -18.24 -6.20 3.89
CA GLY A 22 -18.17 -7.59 4.35
C GLY A 22 -16.87 -8.30 3.98
N PHE A 23 -15.84 -7.57 3.55
CA PHE A 23 -14.55 -8.15 3.18
C PHE A 23 -13.49 -7.88 4.24
N GLU A 24 -12.86 -8.95 4.72
CA GLU A 24 -11.79 -8.85 5.71
C GLU A 24 -10.47 -8.44 5.05
N MET A 25 -10.02 -7.23 5.38
CA MET A 25 -8.74 -6.68 4.89
C MET A 25 -7.61 -7.02 5.87
N THR A 26 -7.23 -8.29 5.91
CA THR A 26 -6.02 -8.80 6.59
C THR A 26 -5.19 -9.61 5.60
N LEU A 27 -3.89 -9.76 5.86
CA LEU A 27 -3.02 -10.59 5.03
C LEU A 27 -3.46 -12.07 5.04
N GLU A 28 -3.93 -12.56 6.18
CA GLU A 28 -4.46 -13.92 6.33
C GLU A 28 -5.69 -14.15 5.46
N ALA A 29 -6.69 -13.26 5.51
CA ALA A 29 -7.88 -13.35 4.67
C ALA A 29 -7.57 -13.26 3.17
N LEU A 30 -6.47 -12.58 2.82
CA LEU A 30 -5.96 -12.48 1.45
C LEU A 30 -5.05 -13.64 1.04
N ASN A 31 -4.73 -14.56 1.96
CA ASN A 31 -3.76 -15.64 1.78
C ASN A 31 -2.40 -15.13 1.27
N LEU A 32 -1.89 -14.07 1.90
CA LEU A 32 -0.61 -13.44 1.58
C LEU A 32 0.35 -13.52 2.76
N LEU A 33 1.61 -13.86 2.49
CA LEU A 33 2.66 -13.71 3.49
C LEU A 33 3.12 -12.24 3.57
N LYS A 34 3.53 -11.83 4.77
CA LYS A 34 4.06 -10.47 5.03
C LYS A 34 5.23 -10.11 4.10
N ASP A 35 6.16 -11.04 3.91
CA ASP A 35 7.34 -10.81 3.07
C ASP A 35 6.99 -10.74 1.58
N GLU A 36 6.03 -11.54 1.14
CA GLU A 36 5.51 -11.50 -0.23
C GLU A 36 4.80 -10.18 -0.51
N PHE A 37 3.94 -9.72 0.41
CA PHE A 37 3.30 -8.42 0.31
C PHE A 37 4.33 -7.29 0.23
N ARG A 38 5.33 -7.31 1.13
CA ARG A 38 6.39 -6.30 1.16
C ARG A 38 7.17 -6.27 -0.15
N LEU A 39 7.59 -7.43 -0.64
CA LEU A 39 8.31 -7.54 -1.91
C LEU A 39 7.47 -7.01 -3.06
N ALA A 40 6.21 -7.44 -3.14
CA ALA A 40 5.27 -7.01 -4.18
C ALA A 40 5.05 -5.49 -4.15
N ALA A 41 4.85 -4.89 -2.98
CA ALA A 41 4.64 -3.45 -2.83
C ALA A 41 5.85 -2.64 -3.37
N LEU A 42 7.07 -3.03 -2.99
CA LEU A 42 8.29 -2.33 -3.40
C LEU A 42 8.68 -2.57 -4.86
N ALA A 43 8.41 -3.77 -5.38
CA ALA A 43 8.77 -4.17 -6.74
C ALA A 43 7.70 -3.83 -7.78
N SER A 44 6.46 -3.57 -7.37
CA SER A 44 5.32 -3.36 -8.30
C SER A 44 5.58 -2.33 -9.40
N ARG A 45 6.37 -1.29 -9.11
CA ARG A 45 6.79 -0.27 -10.08
C ARG A 45 7.62 -0.80 -11.25
N THR A 46 8.27 -1.97 -11.11
CA THR A 46 9.12 -2.56 -12.14
C THR A 46 8.36 -3.48 -13.10
N ILE A 47 7.07 -3.75 -12.83
CA ILE A 47 6.27 -4.73 -13.60
C ILE A 47 5.94 -4.20 -15.01
N ARG A 48 5.88 -2.88 -15.21
CA ARG A 48 5.54 -2.28 -16.51
C ARG A 48 6.39 -1.05 -16.81
N GLU A 49 6.59 -0.78 -18.09
CA GLU A 49 7.26 0.43 -18.59
C GLU A 49 6.32 1.66 -18.56
N ARG A 50 5.70 1.93 -17.41
CA ARG A 50 4.85 3.12 -17.21
C ARG A 50 5.22 3.79 -15.91
N ILE A 51 5.43 5.09 -15.96
CA ILE A 51 5.61 5.89 -14.74
C ILE A 51 4.26 6.03 -14.07
N THR A 52 4.18 5.53 -12.84
CA THR A 52 3.01 5.61 -11.97
C THR A 52 3.33 6.42 -10.72
N VAL A 53 2.33 6.57 -9.86
CA VAL A 53 2.50 7.16 -8.53
C VAL A 53 3.55 6.41 -7.67
N LEU A 54 3.76 5.12 -7.94
CA LEU A 54 4.70 4.29 -7.20
C LEU A 54 6.16 4.64 -7.51
N ASP A 55 6.46 5.06 -8.75
CA ASP A 55 7.79 5.56 -9.14
C ASP A 55 8.11 6.87 -8.42
N LEU A 56 7.13 7.76 -8.34
CA LEU A 56 7.26 9.04 -7.61
C LEU A 56 7.38 8.81 -6.10
N ALA A 57 6.64 7.85 -5.55
CA ALA A 57 6.71 7.48 -4.14
C ALA A 57 8.08 6.89 -3.79
N ALA A 58 8.62 5.99 -4.62
CA ALA A 58 9.94 5.40 -4.43
C ALA A 58 11.04 6.47 -4.48
N HIS A 59 11.01 7.37 -5.47
CA HIS A 59 12.00 8.44 -5.59
C HIS A 59 12.01 9.40 -4.39
N THR A 60 10.87 9.53 -3.68
CA THR A 60 10.73 10.42 -2.53
C THR A 60 10.83 9.71 -1.17
N GLY A 61 11.13 8.40 -1.17
CA GLY A 61 11.23 7.55 0.03
C GLY A 61 9.89 7.28 0.73
N VAL A 62 8.77 7.62 0.10
CA VAL A 62 7.42 7.45 0.68
C VAL A 62 6.93 6.01 0.52
N LEU A 63 7.46 5.27 -0.46
CA LEU A 63 6.98 3.93 -0.78
C LEU A 63 7.29 2.93 0.34
N GLU A 64 8.48 3.03 0.93
CA GLU A 64 8.94 2.19 2.03
C GLU A 64 8.09 2.42 3.29
N ASP A 65 7.92 3.69 3.67
CA ASP A 65 7.11 4.10 4.82
C ASP A 65 5.64 3.66 4.64
N ALA A 66 5.08 3.91 3.45
CA ALA A 66 3.71 3.52 3.13
C ALA A 66 3.53 1.99 3.15
N THR A 67 4.54 1.23 2.71
CA THR A 67 4.53 -0.24 2.77
C THR A 67 4.53 -0.73 4.21
N ALA A 68 5.36 -0.13 5.08
CA ALA A 68 5.39 -0.47 6.50
C ALA A 68 4.05 -0.16 7.19
N THR A 69 3.49 1.03 6.96
CA THR A 69 2.16 1.39 7.48
C THR A 69 1.06 0.45 6.97
N ALA A 70 1.08 0.08 5.70
CA ALA A 70 0.09 -0.85 5.15
C ALA A 70 0.18 -2.22 5.84
N LEU A 71 1.39 -2.73 6.07
CA LEU A 71 1.59 -3.99 6.78
C LEU A 71 1.03 -3.96 8.20
N GLU A 72 1.25 -2.88 8.96
CA GLU A 72 0.68 -2.74 10.32
C GLU A 72 -0.85 -2.75 10.31
N LEU A 73 -1.47 -2.20 9.27
CA LEU A 73 -2.93 -2.12 9.16
C LEU A 73 -3.59 -3.39 8.63
N LEU A 74 -2.83 -4.22 7.91
CA LEU A 74 -3.27 -5.50 7.32
C LEU A 74 -2.87 -6.71 8.18
N THR A 75 -2.22 -6.47 9.33
CA THR A 75 -1.93 -7.54 10.30
C THR A 75 -3.19 -7.97 11.02
#